data_AF-A0A851G589-F1
#
_entry.id   AF-A0A851G589-F1
#
_cell.length_a   1.000
_cell.length_b   1.000
_cell.length_c   1.000
_cell.angle_alpha   90.00
_cell.angle_beta   90.00
_cell.angle_gamma   90.00
#
_symmetry.space_group_name_H-M   'P 1'
#
loop_
_entity.id
_entity.type
_entity.pdbx_description
1 polymer ?
#
loop_
_entity_poly.entity_id
_entity_poly.type
_entity_poly.pdbx_seq_one_letter_code
_entity_poly.pdbx_strand_id
1 'polypeptide(L)'
;MTSYGPLLQFALLSGFVLAVTLTLLIGACEHPLRRALSGKAPSQRARVSWWMLVTPALAGIAYAVMTIAMPSMFDDSALFAAACSAHADTLLHLCVWHPSSNGQSAWLWGALALLAGYAAWLAARAAAGLWRARRTLASLVRLSGRPGYPDKLRVLDVEQPMALACGVGRGHILLSTSLMRRLNPMQLRVVLAHEQAHIANRDVLNRLTAAVLSSIQLPGVRRRLLRDLELALEQRCDFAAAKEVGCPVAVAETIVTVEKIFRQHAREQVPLTMAFFSDFVPERVEALLSSRHTSISYLGPMLGIVVLAFCSLSTGWLHSVTESLITVMTR
;
A
#
# COMPACT_ATOMS: atom_id res chain seq x y z
N MET A 1 17.70 -12.79 35.83
CA MET A 1 16.60 -12.31 34.97
C MET A 1 17.22 -11.44 33.90
N THR A 2 17.33 -11.93 32.68
CA THR A 2 17.82 -11.15 31.54
C THR A 2 16.88 -9.95 31.36
N SER A 3 17.43 -8.73 31.43
CA SER A 3 16.64 -7.53 31.16
C SER A 3 16.29 -7.56 29.67
N TYR A 4 15.01 -7.70 29.34
CA TYR A 4 14.52 -7.68 27.94
C TYR A 4 14.53 -6.26 27.35
N GLY A 5 14.74 -5.22 28.17
CA GLY A 5 14.74 -3.82 27.76
C GLY A 5 15.77 -3.47 26.67
N PRO A 6 17.08 -3.77 26.84
CA PRO A 6 18.11 -3.49 25.84
C PRO A 6 17.84 -4.19 24.50
N LEU A 7 17.41 -5.46 24.55
CA LEU A 7 17.09 -6.23 23.34
C LEU A 7 15.89 -5.62 22.59
N LEU A 8 14.83 -5.25 23.31
CA LEU A 8 13.66 -4.62 22.72
C LEU A 8 14.00 -3.25 22.11
N GLN A 9 14.78 -2.43 22.83
CA GLN A 9 15.24 -1.13 22.35
C GLN A 9 16.08 -1.26 21.07
N PHE A 10 17.02 -2.22 21.05
CA PHE A 10 17.84 -2.52 19.89
C PHE A 10 17.01 -3.02 18.70
N ALA A 11 16.08 -3.95 18.93
CA ALA A 11 15.24 -4.53 17.88
C ALA A 11 14.33 -3.47 17.21
N LEU A 12 13.73 -2.58 18.00
CA LEU A 12 12.90 -1.50 17.48
C LEU A 12 13.73 -0.47 16.70
N LEU A 13 14.90 -0.09 17.21
CA LEU A 13 15.78 0.87 16.54
C LEU A 13 16.32 0.32 15.23
N SER A 14 16.86 -0.91 15.23
CA SER A 14 17.39 -1.56 14.03
C SER A 14 16.30 -1.81 12.97
N GLY A 15 15.10 -2.23 13.37
CA GLY A 15 13.95 -2.35 12.48
C GLY A 15 13.55 -1.00 11.85
N PHE A 16 13.57 0.09 12.64
CA PHE A 16 13.32 1.43 12.14
C PHE A 16 14.40 1.89 11.14
N VAL A 17 15.68 1.69 11.48
CA VAL A 17 16.81 2.02 10.60
C VAL A 17 16.68 1.26 9.27
N LEU A 18 16.37 -0.04 9.29
CA LEU A 18 16.13 -0.82 8.07
C LEU A 18 14.97 -0.27 7.23
N ALA A 19 13.86 0.13 7.87
CA ALA A 19 12.74 0.70 7.14
C ALA A 19 13.09 2.05 6.49
N VAL A 20 13.88 2.89 7.17
CA VAL A 20 14.36 4.16 6.62
C VAL A 20 15.36 3.94 5.48
N THR A 21 16.29 3.00 5.59
CA THR A 21 17.25 2.71 4.52
C THR A 21 16.56 2.18 3.26
N LEU A 22 15.58 1.29 3.41
CA LEU A 22 14.75 0.81 2.29
C LEU A 22 13.92 1.95 1.67
N THR A 23 13.40 2.86 2.49
CA THR A 23 12.67 4.05 2.03
C THR A 23 13.56 4.95 1.16
N LEU A 24 14.80 5.18 1.58
CA LEU A 24 15.79 5.96 0.82
C LEU A 24 16.19 5.26 -0.47
N LEU A 25 16.42 3.94 -0.42
CA LEU A 25 16.76 3.13 -1.59
C LEU A 25 15.63 3.19 -2.64
N ILE A 26 14.37 3.05 -2.21
CA ILE A 26 13.22 3.17 -3.10
C ILE A 26 13.13 4.59 -3.68
N GLY A 27 13.39 5.63 -2.88
CA GLY A 27 13.47 7.00 -3.37
C GLY A 27 14.53 7.21 -4.45
N ALA A 28 15.69 6.55 -4.34
CA ALA A 28 16.74 6.60 -5.35
C ALA A 28 16.38 5.79 -6.61
N CYS A 29 15.72 4.64 -6.45
CA CYS A 29 15.41 3.72 -7.54
C CYS A 29 14.04 3.97 -8.22
N GLU A 30 13.16 4.82 -7.68
CA GLU A 30 11.80 4.94 -8.22
C GLU A 30 11.76 5.44 -9.66
N HIS A 31 12.62 6.41 -10.02
CA HIS A 31 12.65 6.99 -11.36
C HIS A 31 13.10 5.99 -12.44
N PRO A 32 14.25 5.29 -12.30
CA PRO A 32 14.64 4.28 -13.26
C PRO A 32 13.63 3.12 -13.31
N LEU A 33 13.07 2.73 -12.16
CA LEU A 33 12.08 1.65 -12.12
C LEU A 33 10.77 2.04 -12.81
N ARG A 34 10.28 3.27 -12.65
CA ARG A 34 9.12 3.80 -13.41
C ARG A 34 9.36 3.74 -14.92
N ARG A 35 10.56 4.11 -15.37
CA ARG A 35 10.93 4.01 -16.80
C ARG A 35 10.93 2.58 -17.28
N ALA A 36 11.48 1.64 -16.50
CA ALA A 36 11.46 0.22 -16.84
C ALA A 36 10.03 -0.38 -16.88
N LEU A 37 9.11 0.20 -16.10
CA LEU A 37 7.72 -0.22 -15.98
C LEU A 37 6.76 0.41 -17.00
N SER A 38 7.17 1.45 -17.75
CA SER A 38 6.26 2.23 -18.62
C SER A 38 5.58 1.40 -19.71
N GLY A 39 6.25 0.38 -20.25
CA GLY A 39 5.71 -0.55 -21.26
C GLY A 39 5.19 -1.88 -20.71
N LYS A 40 5.03 -2.00 -19.39
CA LYS A 40 4.56 -3.23 -18.74
C LYS A 40 3.06 -3.19 -18.49
N ALA A 41 2.46 -4.37 -18.46
CA ALA A 41 1.04 -4.51 -18.19
C ALA A 41 0.63 -3.81 -16.86
N PRO A 42 -0.55 -3.15 -16.80
CA PRO A 42 -0.98 -2.42 -15.62
C PRO A 42 -1.02 -3.27 -14.34
N SER A 43 -1.33 -4.56 -14.46
CA SER A 43 -1.29 -5.50 -13.33
C SER A 43 0.11 -5.64 -12.71
N GLN A 44 1.16 -5.57 -13.53
CA GLN A 44 2.54 -5.62 -13.05
C GLN A 44 2.95 -4.30 -12.42
N ARG A 45 2.59 -3.19 -13.06
CA ARG A 45 2.82 -1.84 -12.52
C ARG A 45 2.16 -1.69 -11.15
N ALA A 46 0.90 -2.08 -11.01
CA ALA A 46 0.18 -2.07 -9.75
C ALA A 46 0.88 -2.92 -8.68
N ARG A 47 1.29 -4.15 -9.03
CA ARG A 47 1.99 -5.05 -8.10
C ARG A 47 3.31 -4.47 -7.61
N VAL A 48 4.14 -3.96 -8.52
CA VAL A 48 5.46 -3.42 -8.18
C VAL A 48 5.31 -2.13 -7.36
N SER A 49 4.42 -1.21 -7.74
CA SER A 49 4.12 -0.01 -6.95
C SER A 49 3.59 -0.34 -5.55
N TRP A 50 2.73 -1.34 -5.43
CA TRP A 50 2.22 -1.79 -4.14
C TRP A 50 3.33 -2.32 -3.23
N TRP A 51 4.21 -3.19 -3.76
CA TRP A 51 5.36 -3.69 -2.99
C TRP A 51 6.33 -2.56 -2.60
N MET A 52 6.64 -1.63 -3.50
CA MET A 52 7.47 -0.46 -3.16
C MET A 52 6.88 0.38 -2.01
N LEU A 53 5.56 0.47 -1.91
CA LEU A 53 4.88 1.21 -0.84
C LEU A 53 4.90 0.46 0.51
N VAL A 54 4.87 -0.86 0.48
CA VAL A 54 4.61 -1.70 1.67
C VAL A 54 5.89 -2.32 2.24
N THR A 55 6.88 -2.64 1.41
CA THR A 55 8.11 -3.34 1.78
C THR A 55 8.89 -2.68 2.93
N PRO A 56 9.12 -1.34 2.96
CA PRO A 56 9.92 -0.75 4.05
C PRO A 56 9.34 -1.01 5.44
N ALA A 57 8.02 -0.82 5.60
CA ALA A 57 7.34 -1.05 6.87
C ALA A 57 7.32 -2.54 7.24
N LEU A 58 6.98 -3.43 6.29
CA LEU A 58 6.95 -4.87 6.56
C LEU A 58 8.34 -5.42 6.90
N ALA A 59 9.38 -4.99 6.18
CA ALA A 59 10.75 -5.44 6.43
C ALA A 59 11.24 -4.98 7.82
N GLY A 60 11.00 -3.72 8.19
CA GLY A 60 11.36 -3.22 9.52
C GLY A 60 10.62 -3.95 10.66
N ILE A 61 9.31 -4.17 10.51
CA ILE A 61 8.50 -4.92 11.49
C ILE A 61 8.98 -6.37 11.58
N ALA A 62 9.16 -7.05 10.44
CA ALA A 62 9.62 -8.43 10.41
C ALA A 62 11.00 -8.58 11.05
N TYR A 63 11.92 -7.66 10.79
CA TYR A 63 13.25 -7.65 11.38
C TYR A 63 13.20 -7.49 12.91
N ALA A 64 12.41 -6.52 13.40
CA ALA A 64 12.24 -6.31 14.83
C ALA A 64 11.62 -7.53 15.52
N VAL A 65 10.55 -8.10 14.95
CA VAL A 65 9.89 -9.31 15.47
C VAL A 65 10.85 -10.50 15.48
N MET A 66 11.60 -10.71 14.40
CA MET A 66 12.59 -11.79 14.31
C MET A 66 13.68 -11.65 15.37
N THR A 67 14.19 -10.43 15.57
CA THR A 67 15.23 -10.14 16.58
C THR A 67 14.73 -10.46 17.99
N ILE A 68 13.46 -10.17 18.30
CA ILE A 68 12.85 -10.42 19.61
C ILE A 68 12.51 -11.91 19.81
N ALA A 69 11.99 -12.59 18.77
CA ALA A 69 11.48 -13.95 18.89
C ALA A 69 12.58 -15.04 18.85
N MET A 70 13.66 -14.81 18.12
CA MET A 70 14.67 -15.85 17.88
C MET A 70 15.39 -16.40 19.14
N PRO A 71 15.74 -15.62 20.18
CA PRO A 71 16.34 -16.19 21.41
C PRO A 71 15.48 -17.29 22.02
N SER A 72 14.17 -17.03 22.14
CA SER A 72 13.22 -18.00 22.70
C SER A 72 13.03 -19.25 21.84
N MET A 73 13.35 -19.20 20.55
CA MET A 73 13.29 -20.36 19.65
C MET A 73 14.56 -21.22 19.71
N PHE A 74 15.67 -20.67 20.19
CA PHE A 74 16.99 -21.32 20.16
C PHE A 74 17.66 -21.46 21.54
N ASP A 75 16.97 -21.08 22.63
CA ASP A 75 17.45 -21.15 24.00
C ASP A 75 17.99 -22.55 24.39
N ASP A 76 17.42 -23.63 23.82
CA ASP A 76 17.84 -25.02 24.10
C ASP A 76 18.99 -25.53 23.22
N SER A 77 19.48 -24.74 22.27
CA SER A 77 20.49 -25.20 21.30
C SER A 77 21.91 -24.85 21.75
N ALA A 78 22.63 -25.85 22.28
CA ALA A 78 24.03 -25.74 22.69
C ALA A 78 24.96 -25.24 21.56
N LEU A 79 24.63 -25.56 20.31
CA LEU A 79 25.37 -25.12 19.12
C LEU A 79 25.24 -23.60 18.88
N PHE A 80 24.05 -23.03 19.13
CA PHE A 80 23.80 -21.60 19.02
C PHE A 80 24.44 -20.82 20.17
N ALA A 81 24.34 -21.36 21.39
CA ALA A 81 25.01 -20.78 22.55
C ALA A 81 26.55 -20.73 22.34
N ALA A 82 27.15 -21.81 21.82
CA ALA A 82 28.57 -21.87 21.49
C ALA A 82 28.96 -20.92 20.36
N ALA A 83 28.14 -20.80 19.30
CA ALA A 83 28.37 -19.86 18.21
C ALA A 83 28.29 -18.40 18.69
N CYS A 84 27.35 -18.08 19.60
CA CYS A 84 27.22 -16.75 20.19
C CYS A 84 28.41 -16.43 21.11
N SER A 85 28.81 -17.34 22.00
CA SER A 85 29.91 -17.12 22.94
C SER A 85 31.26 -16.98 22.25
N ALA A 86 31.48 -17.69 21.13
CA ALA A 86 32.73 -17.63 20.37
C ALA A 86 33.03 -16.24 19.78
N HIS A 87 32.02 -15.37 19.67
CA HIS A 87 32.14 -14.02 19.11
C HIS A 87 32.04 -12.91 20.18
N ALA A 88 31.84 -13.30 21.45
CA ALA A 88 31.61 -12.38 22.57
C ALA A 88 32.84 -11.49 22.89
N ASP A 89 34.06 -12.01 22.70
CA ASP A 89 35.31 -11.35 23.07
C ASP A 89 35.99 -10.57 21.92
N THR A 90 35.37 -10.55 20.73
CA THR A 90 35.90 -9.82 19.57
C THR A 90 35.46 -8.34 19.60
N LEU A 91 36.41 -7.41 19.36
CA LEU A 91 36.22 -5.95 19.28
C LEU A 91 35.08 -5.47 18.34
N LEU A 92 34.67 -6.32 17.40
CA LEU A 92 33.50 -6.14 16.53
C LEU A 92 32.51 -7.27 16.82
N HIS A 93 31.80 -7.14 17.92
CA HIS A 93 30.71 -8.04 18.28
C HIS A 93 29.61 -7.88 17.22
N LEU A 94 29.52 -8.80 16.25
CA LEU A 94 28.49 -8.76 15.19
C LEU A 94 27.23 -9.56 15.57
N CYS A 95 27.15 -10.10 16.79
CA CYS A 95 26.00 -10.89 17.20
C CYS A 95 24.82 -9.97 17.53
N VAL A 96 23.89 -9.90 16.57
CA VAL A 96 22.61 -9.19 16.63
C VAL A 96 21.80 -9.47 17.91
N TRP A 97 22.02 -10.63 18.52
CA TRP A 97 21.22 -11.16 19.63
C TRP A 97 21.72 -10.84 21.03
N HIS A 98 22.99 -10.44 21.16
CA HIS A 98 23.56 -9.98 22.43
C HIS A 98 24.04 -8.55 22.22
N PRO A 99 23.15 -7.55 22.15
CA PRO A 99 23.60 -6.16 22.07
C PRO A 99 24.57 -5.89 23.23
N SER A 100 25.62 -5.12 22.96
CA SER A 100 26.64 -4.85 23.96
C SER A 100 26.02 -4.34 25.25
N SER A 101 26.69 -4.58 26.38
CA SER A 101 26.26 -4.12 27.70
C SER A 101 26.20 -2.59 27.84
N ASN A 102 26.47 -1.84 26.76
CA ASN A 102 26.24 -0.41 26.66
C ASN A 102 24.77 -0.15 26.99
N GLY A 103 24.54 0.53 28.11
CA GLY A 103 23.25 0.58 28.79
C GLY A 103 22.07 1.07 27.96
N GLN A 104 20.86 0.88 28.48
CA GLN A 104 19.66 1.46 27.89
C GLN A 104 19.73 2.99 27.96
N SER A 105 19.43 3.68 26.86
CA SER A 105 19.27 5.14 26.89
C SER A 105 17.81 5.51 27.14
N ALA A 106 17.55 6.29 28.19
CA ALA A 106 16.21 6.81 28.48
C ALA A 106 15.71 7.75 27.37
N TRP A 107 16.62 8.50 26.73
CA TRP A 107 16.30 9.39 25.60
C TRP A 107 15.80 8.61 24.39
N LEU A 108 16.45 7.48 24.06
CA LEU A 108 16.01 6.60 22.99
C LEU A 108 14.63 5.99 23.28
N TRP A 109 14.35 5.60 24.53
CA TRP A 109 13.00 5.17 24.92
C TRP A 109 11.96 6.28 24.74
N GLY A 110 12.30 7.52 25.10
CA GLY A 110 11.47 8.69 24.82
C GLY A 110 11.21 8.89 23.32
N ALA A 111 12.25 8.80 22.49
CA ALA A 111 12.13 8.92 21.03
C ALA A 111 11.29 7.79 20.41
N LEU A 112 11.50 6.54 20.82
CA LEU A 112 10.71 5.39 20.39
C LEU A 112 9.26 5.51 20.84
N ALA A 113 8.99 5.99 22.06
CA ALA A 113 7.65 6.23 22.56
C ALA A 113 6.94 7.34 21.78
N LEU A 114 7.64 8.43 21.43
CA LEU A 114 7.10 9.50 20.57
C LEU A 114 6.80 8.98 19.15
N LEU A 115 7.69 8.19 18.56
CA LEU A 115 7.49 7.57 17.24
C LEU A 115 6.30 6.61 17.26
N ALA A 116 6.20 5.75 18.28
CA ALA A 116 5.09 4.82 18.47
C ALA A 116 3.77 5.59 18.70
N GLY A 117 3.79 6.65 19.49
CA GLY A 117 2.64 7.52 19.72
C GLY A 117 2.16 8.22 18.44
N TYR A 118 3.10 8.73 17.63
CA TYR A 118 2.80 9.34 16.33
C TYR A 118 2.23 8.31 15.34
N ALA A 119 2.82 7.12 15.27
CA ALA A 119 2.32 6.03 14.43
C ALA A 119 0.92 5.57 14.87
N ALA A 120 0.67 5.44 16.18
CA ALA A 120 -0.64 5.12 16.74
C ALA A 120 -1.67 6.21 16.44
N TRP A 121 -1.29 7.50 16.55
CA TRP A 121 -2.15 8.62 16.19
C TRP A 121 -2.54 8.61 14.70
N LEU A 122 -1.58 8.36 13.80
CA LEU A 122 -1.84 8.21 12.37
C LEU A 122 -2.77 7.03 12.08
N ALA A 123 -2.52 5.87 12.72
CA ALA A 123 -3.35 4.68 12.58
C ALA A 123 -4.77 4.93 13.10
N ALA A 124 -4.93 5.59 14.25
CA ALA A 124 -6.23 5.95 14.81
C ALA A 124 -7.00 6.91 13.88
N ARG A 125 -6.33 7.92 13.32
CA ARG A 125 -6.93 8.85 12.35
C ARG A 125 -7.36 8.13 11.07
N ALA A 126 -6.54 7.22 10.56
CA ALA A 126 -6.87 6.40 9.39
C ALA A 126 -8.05 5.45 9.68
N ALA A 127 -8.05 4.78 10.84
CA ALA A 127 -9.13 3.91 11.28
C ALA A 127 -10.44 4.67 11.47
N ALA A 128 -10.41 5.86 12.07
CA ALA A 128 -11.57 6.73 12.22
C ALA A 128 -12.12 7.18 10.86
N GLY A 129 -11.25 7.57 9.92
CA GLY A 129 -11.63 7.90 8.55
C GLY A 129 -12.29 6.72 7.83
N LEU A 130 -11.68 5.54 7.91
CA LEU A 130 -12.23 4.30 7.35
C LEU A 130 -13.57 3.94 7.97
N TRP A 131 -13.72 4.10 9.28
CA TRP A 131 -14.94 3.80 9.99
C TRP A 131 -16.08 4.74 9.61
N ARG A 132 -15.80 6.06 9.49
CA ARG A 132 -16.75 7.04 8.96
C ARG A 132 -17.18 6.67 7.54
N ALA A 133 -16.22 6.40 6.64
CA ALA A 133 -16.50 5.99 5.28
C ALA A 133 -17.35 4.71 5.23
N ARG A 134 -17.01 3.70 6.03
CA ARG A 134 -17.79 2.46 6.17
C ARG A 134 -19.20 2.70 6.67
N ARG A 135 -19.39 3.58 7.66
CA ARG A 135 -20.72 3.94 8.18
C ARG A 135 -21.57 4.61 7.11
N THR A 136 -21.01 5.58 6.38
CA THR A 136 -21.68 6.25 5.27
C THR A 136 -22.05 5.26 4.16
N LEU A 137 -21.12 4.37 3.78
CA LEU A 137 -21.42 3.33 2.80
C LEU A 137 -22.51 2.36 3.30
N ALA A 138 -22.46 1.96 4.57
CA ALA A 138 -23.48 1.07 5.15
C ALA A 138 -24.85 1.74 5.25
N SER A 139 -24.94 3.06 5.48
CA SER A 139 -26.21 3.78 5.38
C SER A 139 -26.71 3.85 3.95
N LEU A 140 -25.82 4.15 2.98
CA LEU A 140 -26.19 4.16 1.56
C LEU A 140 -26.65 2.80 1.05
N VAL A 141 -25.99 1.71 1.48
CA VAL A 141 -26.40 0.34 1.14
C VAL A 141 -27.76 -0.02 1.74
N ARG A 142 -28.03 0.39 2.99
CA ARG A 142 -29.34 0.16 3.63
C ARG A 142 -30.47 0.95 2.96
N LEU A 143 -30.18 2.16 2.48
CA LEU A 143 -31.12 2.99 1.75
C LEU A 143 -31.26 2.58 0.27
N SER A 144 -30.37 1.73 -0.24
CA SER A 144 -30.43 1.23 -1.62
C SER A 144 -31.07 -0.16 -1.67
N GLY A 145 -32.35 -0.15 -2.01
CA GLY A 145 -33.10 -1.36 -2.34
C GLY A 145 -34.15 -0.99 -3.37
N ARG A 146 -34.02 -1.54 -4.57
CA ARG A 146 -35.11 -1.57 -5.54
C ARG A 146 -35.37 -3.02 -5.93
N PRO A 147 -36.62 -3.52 -5.84
CA PRO A 147 -36.95 -4.84 -6.37
C PRO A 147 -36.65 -4.88 -7.87
N GLY A 148 -36.04 -5.97 -8.35
CA GLY A 148 -35.78 -6.23 -9.78
C GLY A 148 -34.32 -6.12 -10.25
N TYR A 149 -33.35 -5.78 -9.40
CA TYR A 149 -31.92 -5.78 -9.74
C TYR A 149 -31.18 -6.93 -9.06
N PRO A 150 -30.08 -7.47 -9.66
CA PRO A 150 -29.30 -8.55 -9.05
C PRO A 150 -28.73 -8.12 -7.69
N ASP A 151 -28.62 -9.05 -6.73
CA ASP A 151 -28.26 -8.77 -5.32
C ASP A 151 -26.97 -7.96 -5.11
N LYS A 152 -26.06 -8.00 -6.08
CA LYS A 152 -24.78 -7.27 -6.08
C LYS A 152 -24.91 -5.82 -6.55
N LEU A 153 -25.98 -5.44 -7.24
CA LEU A 153 -26.22 -4.08 -7.73
C LEU A 153 -27.21 -3.35 -6.82
N ARG A 154 -26.79 -2.20 -6.31
CA ARG A 154 -27.54 -1.36 -5.39
C ARG A 154 -27.77 0.00 -6.05
N VAL A 155 -29.01 0.28 -6.44
CA VAL A 155 -29.38 1.54 -7.07
C VAL A 155 -29.79 2.56 -6.02
N LEU A 156 -29.17 3.73 -6.03
CA LEU A 156 -29.49 4.86 -5.16
C LEU A 156 -30.27 5.93 -5.94
N ASP A 157 -31.37 6.38 -5.35
CA ASP A 157 -32.16 7.46 -5.93
C ASP A 157 -31.62 8.84 -5.50
N VAL A 158 -30.51 9.23 -6.14
CA VAL A 158 -29.82 10.49 -5.87
C VAL A 158 -29.50 11.19 -7.19
N GLU A 159 -29.65 12.51 -7.21
CA GLU A 159 -29.33 13.33 -8.39
C GLU A 159 -27.83 13.46 -8.63
N GLN A 160 -27.01 13.26 -7.59
CA GLN A 160 -25.56 13.21 -7.73
C GLN A 160 -25.14 11.98 -8.56
N PRO A 161 -24.44 12.14 -9.70
CA PRO A 161 -23.92 11.01 -10.46
C PRO A 161 -22.92 10.26 -9.59
N MET A 162 -23.07 8.94 -9.48
CA MET A 162 -22.19 8.10 -8.67
C MET A 162 -22.19 6.66 -9.19
N ALA A 163 -21.00 6.09 -9.35
CA ALA A 163 -20.75 4.67 -9.49
C ALA A 163 -19.62 4.30 -8.53
N LEU A 164 -19.80 3.27 -7.71
CA LEU A 164 -18.78 2.88 -6.74
C LEU A 164 -18.86 1.40 -6.35
N ALA A 165 -17.77 0.68 -6.56
CA ALA A 165 -17.49 -0.61 -5.96
C ALA A 165 -17.27 -0.51 -4.44
N CYS A 166 -18.15 -1.13 -3.65
CA CYS A 166 -18.14 -1.07 -2.20
C CYS A 166 -18.10 -2.46 -1.55
N GLY A 167 -17.44 -2.55 -0.39
CA GLY A 167 -17.47 -3.73 0.47
C GLY A 167 -16.14 -4.50 0.53
N VAL A 168 -15.94 -5.21 1.65
CA VAL A 168 -14.79 -6.09 1.87
C VAL A 168 -15.32 -7.52 1.83
N GLY A 169 -14.93 -8.31 0.82
CA GLY A 169 -15.43 -9.68 0.62
C GLY A 169 -16.56 -9.77 -0.40
N ARG A 170 -17.82 -9.83 0.06
CA ARG A 170 -19.01 -9.78 -0.81
C ARG A 170 -19.28 -8.33 -1.23
N GLY A 171 -18.57 -7.87 -2.25
CA GLY A 171 -18.71 -6.51 -2.75
C GLY A 171 -20.06 -6.26 -3.44
N HIS A 172 -20.52 -5.02 -3.37
CA HIS A 172 -21.71 -4.50 -4.04
C HIS A 172 -21.31 -3.29 -4.90
N ILE A 173 -21.99 -3.09 -6.02
CA ILE A 173 -21.86 -1.92 -6.86
C ILE A 173 -22.97 -0.95 -6.48
N LEU A 174 -22.62 0.24 -6.01
CA LEU A 174 -23.57 1.33 -5.81
C LEU A 174 -23.63 2.16 -7.08
N LEU A 175 -24.84 2.42 -7.59
CA LEU A 175 -25.06 3.20 -8.80
C LEU A 175 -26.20 4.20 -8.61
N SER A 176 -26.01 5.46 -9.00
CA SER A 176 -27.08 6.46 -8.92
C SER A 176 -28.05 6.39 -10.09
N THR A 177 -29.33 6.67 -9.83
CA THR A 177 -30.36 6.79 -10.87
C THR A 177 -30.05 7.89 -11.87
N SER A 178 -29.41 8.99 -11.44
CA SER A 178 -28.99 10.07 -12.34
C SER A 178 -27.92 9.62 -13.34
N LEU A 179 -26.95 8.80 -12.92
CA LEU A 179 -25.93 8.26 -13.81
C LEU A 179 -26.54 7.23 -14.78
N MET A 180 -27.42 6.36 -14.29
CA MET A 180 -28.14 5.40 -15.13
C MET A 180 -28.94 6.06 -16.26
N ARG A 181 -29.60 7.19 -15.98
CA ARG A 181 -30.40 7.92 -16.98
C ARG A 181 -29.55 8.61 -18.06
N ARG A 182 -28.29 8.94 -17.74
CA ARG A 182 -27.39 9.68 -18.65
C ARG A 182 -26.51 8.78 -19.52
N LEU A 183 -26.37 7.50 -19.15
CA LEU A 183 -25.56 6.53 -19.88
C LEU A 183 -26.42 5.67 -20.80
N ASN A 184 -25.91 5.36 -21.99
CA ASN A 184 -26.54 4.38 -22.87
C ASN A 184 -26.32 2.93 -22.36
N PRO A 185 -27.05 1.92 -22.86
CA PRO A 185 -26.94 0.54 -22.38
C PRO A 185 -25.55 -0.09 -22.51
N MET A 186 -24.75 0.35 -23.50
CA MET A 186 -23.38 -0.12 -23.69
C MET A 186 -22.44 0.49 -22.64
N GLN A 187 -22.51 1.80 -22.46
CA GLN A 187 -21.74 2.55 -21.46
C GLN A 187 -22.05 2.08 -20.04
N LEU A 188 -23.32 1.80 -19.74
CA LEU A 188 -23.72 1.22 -18.46
C LEU A 188 -23.06 -0.15 -18.24
N ARG A 189 -23.03 -1.01 -19.27
CA ARG A 189 -22.33 -2.30 -19.21
C ARG A 189 -20.84 -2.13 -18.93
N VAL A 190 -20.19 -1.17 -19.57
CA VAL A 190 -18.78 -0.83 -19.33
C VAL A 190 -18.56 -0.42 -17.87
N VAL A 191 -19.37 0.51 -17.35
CA VAL A 191 -19.26 0.97 -15.95
C VAL A 191 -19.44 -0.20 -14.98
N LEU A 192 -20.44 -1.04 -15.18
CA LEU A 192 -20.67 -2.20 -14.33
C LEU A 192 -19.51 -3.21 -14.38
N ALA A 193 -18.96 -3.48 -15.57
CA ALA A 193 -17.80 -4.37 -15.73
C ALA A 193 -16.54 -3.79 -15.05
N HIS A 194 -16.33 -2.48 -15.15
CA HIS A 194 -15.24 -1.76 -14.49
C HIS A 194 -15.34 -1.84 -12.95
N GLU A 195 -16.49 -1.50 -12.38
CA GLU A 195 -16.70 -1.59 -10.93
C GLU A 195 -16.62 -3.03 -10.41
N GLN A 196 -17.12 -3.99 -11.18
CA GLN A 196 -17.00 -5.41 -10.85
C GLN A 196 -15.53 -5.86 -10.81
N ALA A 197 -14.67 -5.30 -11.67
CA ALA A 197 -13.23 -5.58 -11.68
C ALA A 197 -12.54 -5.04 -10.41
N HIS A 198 -12.93 -3.87 -9.90
CA HIS A 198 -12.41 -3.37 -8.62
C HIS A 198 -12.76 -4.31 -7.46
N ILE A 199 -13.99 -4.84 -7.41
CA ILE A 199 -14.43 -5.80 -6.40
C ILE A 199 -13.63 -7.09 -6.51
N ALA A 200 -13.53 -7.65 -7.72
CA ALA A 200 -12.84 -8.91 -7.97
C ALA A 200 -11.36 -8.85 -7.54
N ASN A 201 -10.71 -7.69 -7.75
CA ASN A 201 -9.31 -7.48 -7.41
C ASN A 201 -9.05 -6.95 -5.99
N ARG A 202 -10.10 -6.63 -5.22
CA ARG A 202 -10.03 -6.05 -3.87
C ARG A 202 -9.27 -4.73 -3.80
N ASP A 203 -9.48 -3.86 -4.78
CA ASP A 203 -8.65 -2.66 -4.98
C ASP A 203 -8.75 -1.66 -3.84
N VAL A 204 -9.94 -1.53 -3.24
CA VAL A 204 -10.17 -0.73 -2.05
C VAL A 204 -9.26 -1.17 -0.89
N LEU A 205 -9.13 -2.49 -0.66
CA LEU A 205 -8.28 -3.03 0.40
C LEU A 205 -6.80 -2.79 0.07
N ASN A 206 -6.37 -3.08 -1.16
CA ASN A 206 -4.98 -2.90 -1.59
C ASN A 206 -4.53 -1.44 -1.50
N ARG A 207 -5.41 -0.50 -1.88
CA ARG A 207 -5.16 0.95 -1.77
C ARG A 207 -5.06 1.39 -0.31
N LEU A 208 -5.95 0.89 0.54
CA LEU A 208 -5.93 1.20 1.97
C LEU A 208 -4.65 0.68 2.64
N THR A 209 -4.29 -0.59 2.40
CA THR A 209 -3.08 -1.19 2.99
C THR A 209 -1.83 -0.44 2.55
N ALA A 210 -1.73 -0.12 1.25
CA ALA A 210 -0.63 0.68 0.73
C ALA A 210 -0.60 2.09 1.34
N ALA A 211 -1.74 2.76 1.48
CA ALA A 211 -1.81 4.10 2.06
C ALA A 211 -1.37 4.14 3.54
N VAL A 212 -1.70 3.11 4.32
CA VAL A 212 -1.33 2.99 5.74
C VAL A 212 0.14 2.61 5.89
N LEU A 213 0.59 1.53 5.25
CA LEU A 213 1.95 1.00 5.44
C LEU A 213 3.03 1.88 4.79
N SER A 214 2.67 2.69 3.79
CA SER A 214 3.59 3.66 3.19
C SER A 214 3.81 4.92 4.03
N SER A 215 3.25 5.04 5.24
CA SER A 215 3.41 6.24 6.07
C SER A 215 4.86 6.55 6.45
N ILE A 216 5.74 5.53 6.44
CA ILE A 216 7.19 5.69 6.67
C ILE A 216 7.94 6.26 5.46
N GLN A 217 7.33 6.21 4.28
CA GLN A 217 7.94 6.63 3.02
C GLN A 217 8.07 8.15 2.93
N LEU A 218 9.12 8.64 2.25
CA LEU A 218 9.32 10.06 1.98
C LEU A 218 8.06 10.69 1.32
N PRO A 219 7.56 11.85 1.78
CA PRO A 219 6.28 12.41 1.32
C PRO A 219 6.16 12.64 -0.20
N GLY A 220 7.27 12.98 -0.88
CA GLY A 220 7.30 13.11 -2.34
C GLY A 220 7.18 11.77 -3.06
N VAL A 221 8.02 10.81 -2.67
CA VAL A 221 8.05 9.43 -3.22
C VAL A 221 6.71 8.74 -2.97
N ARG A 222 6.19 8.83 -1.74
CA ARG A 222 4.89 8.27 -1.35
C ARG A 222 3.76 8.77 -2.23
N ARG A 223 3.66 10.08 -2.44
CA ARG A 223 2.62 10.69 -3.30
C ARG A 223 2.69 10.16 -4.73
N ARG A 224 3.90 10.09 -5.30
CA ARG A 224 4.09 9.58 -6.66
C ARG A 224 3.74 8.10 -6.76
N LEU A 225 4.24 7.26 -5.86
CA LEU A 225 3.97 5.81 -5.84
C LEU A 225 2.48 5.49 -5.65
N LEU A 226 1.79 6.21 -4.77
CA LEU A 226 0.34 6.09 -4.61
C LEU A 226 -0.41 6.50 -5.89
N ARG A 227 0.06 7.56 -6.57
CA ARG A 227 -0.50 7.99 -7.86
C ARG A 227 -0.34 6.93 -8.95
N ASP A 228 0.82 6.29 -9.06
CA ASP A 228 1.00 5.24 -10.07
C ASP A 228 0.25 3.96 -9.72
N LEU A 229 0.16 3.64 -8.42
CA LEU A 229 -0.67 2.53 -7.98
C LEU A 229 -2.11 2.78 -8.42
N GLU A 230 -2.65 3.97 -8.14
CA GLU A 230 -4.02 4.35 -8.54
C GLU A 230 -4.20 4.26 -10.05
N LEU A 231 -3.33 4.89 -10.85
CA LEU A 231 -3.39 4.82 -12.31
C LEU A 231 -3.34 3.37 -12.83
N ALA A 232 -2.47 2.53 -12.25
CA ALA A 232 -2.32 1.14 -12.68
C ALA A 232 -3.53 0.27 -12.29
N LEU A 233 -4.17 0.55 -11.16
CA LEU A 233 -5.42 -0.11 -10.74
C LEU A 233 -6.58 0.27 -11.68
N GLU A 234 -6.73 1.56 -12.01
CA GLU A 234 -7.73 2.06 -12.97
C GLU A 234 -7.54 1.42 -14.35
N GLN A 235 -6.33 1.51 -14.92
CA GLN A 235 -6.02 0.90 -16.21
C GLN A 235 -6.28 -0.61 -16.21
N ARG A 236 -5.95 -1.32 -15.13
CA ARG A 236 -6.24 -2.76 -15.04
C ARG A 236 -7.75 -3.04 -15.07
N CYS A 237 -8.56 -2.22 -14.41
CA CYS A 237 -10.02 -2.37 -14.44
C CYS A 237 -10.60 -2.00 -15.81
N ASP A 238 -10.03 -1.01 -16.49
CA ASP A 238 -10.37 -0.66 -17.87
C ASP A 238 -10.12 -1.80 -18.84
N PHE A 239 -8.97 -2.47 -18.74
CA PHE A 239 -8.68 -3.65 -19.56
C PHE A 239 -9.60 -4.83 -19.23
N ALA A 240 -9.97 -5.02 -17.96
CA ALA A 240 -10.93 -6.05 -17.57
C ALA A 240 -12.32 -5.76 -18.17
N ALA A 241 -12.77 -4.50 -18.11
CA ALA A 241 -14.02 -4.06 -18.73
C ALA A 241 -13.99 -4.21 -20.26
N ALA A 242 -12.86 -3.87 -20.89
CA ALA A 242 -12.68 -4.01 -22.34
C ALA A 242 -12.74 -5.49 -22.78
N LYS A 243 -12.18 -6.40 -21.96
CA LYS A 243 -12.26 -7.84 -22.21
C LYS A 243 -13.69 -8.36 -22.07
N GLU A 244 -14.43 -7.90 -21.06
CA GLU A 244 -15.81 -8.31 -20.80
C GLU A 244 -16.77 -7.80 -21.88
N VAL A 245 -16.63 -6.54 -22.29
CA VAL A 245 -17.50 -5.90 -23.28
C VAL A 245 -17.08 -6.22 -24.72
N GLY A 246 -15.82 -6.62 -24.94
CA GLY A 246 -15.27 -6.97 -26.25
C GLY A 246 -14.90 -5.77 -27.12
N CYS A 247 -14.98 -4.53 -26.62
CA CYS A 247 -14.68 -3.32 -27.38
C CYS A 247 -13.91 -2.29 -26.54
N PRO A 248 -12.57 -2.18 -26.69
CA PRO A 248 -11.74 -1.21 -25.96
C PRO A 248 -12.11 0.25 -26.25
N VAL A 249 -12.53 0.55 -27.48
CA VAL A 249 -12.94 1.90 -27.90
C VAL A 249 -14.21 2.33 -27.14
N ALA A 250 -15.18 1.43 -26.99
CA ALA A 250 -16.38 1.71 -26.20
C ALA A 250 -16.03 2.01 -24.73
N VAL A 251 -14.99 1.36 -24.19
CA VAL A 251 -14.51 1.68 -22.83
C VAL A 251 -13.90 3.08 -22.78
N ALA A 252 -13.03 3.44 -23.72
CA ALA A 252 -12.43 4.77 -23.80
C ALA A 252 -13.49 5.89 -23.93
N GLU A 253 -14.48 5.70 -24.80
CA GLU A 253 -15.62 6.61 -24.95
C GLU A 253 -16.45 6.74 -23.67
N THR A 254 -16.66 5.62 -22.97
CA THR A 254 -17.37 5.61 -21.69
C THR A 254 -16.60 6.41 -20.64
N ILE A 255 -15.28 6.24 -20.53
CA ILE A 255 -14.43 7.00 -19.58
C ILE A 255 -14.60 8.50 -19.81
N VAL A 256 -14.50 8.96 -21.07
CA VAL A 256 -14.66 10.38 -21.42
C VAL A 256 -16.09 10.86 -21.12
N THR A 257 -17.09 10.05 -21.42
CA THR A 257 -18.51 10.39 -21.18
C THR A 257 -18.80 10.55 -19.68
N VAL A 258 -18.34 9.59 -18.87
CA VAL A 258 -18.51 9.59 -17.43
C VAL A 258 -17.80 10.79 -16.80
N GLU A 259 -16.55 11.07 -17.21
CA GLU A 259 -15.82 12.26 -16.74
C GLU A 259 -16.56 13.57 -17.08
N LYS A 260 -17.13 13.68 -18.30
CA LYS A 260 -17.93 14.84 -18.68
C LYS A 260 -19.15 15.00 -17.78
N ILE A 261 -19.87 13.92 -17.47
CA ILE A 261 -21.03 13.93 -16.58
C ILE A 261 -20.62 14.42 -15.17
N PHE A 262 -19.54 13.88 -14.61
CA PHE A 262 -19.03 14.28 -13.30
C PHE A 262 -18.60 15.75 -13.27
N ARG A 263 -17.84 16.22 -14.27
CA ARG A 263 -17.41 17.62 -14.37
C ARG A 263 -18.57 18.60 -14.54
N GLN A 264 -19.56 18.23 -15.32
CA GLN A 264 -20.76 19.06 -15.49
C GLN A 264 -21.49 19.22 -14.16
N HIS A 265 -21.73 18.11 -13.46
CA HIS A 265 -22.41 18.16 -12.16
C HIS A 265 -21.64 18.98 -11.11
N ALA A 266 -20.31 18.88 -11.09
CA ALA A 266 -19.48 19.66 -10.18
C ALA A 266 -19.37 21.15 -10.52
N ARG A 267 -19.63 21.54 -11.78
CA ARG A 267 -19.79 22.97 -12.13
C ARG A 267 -21.13 23.52 -11.67
N GLU A 268 -22.17 22.68 -11.69
CA GLU A 268 -23.54 23.04 -11.29
C GLU A 268 -23.69 23.13 -9.76
N GLN A 269 -22.86 22.42 -8.98
CA GLN A 269 -22.84 22.46 -7.52
C GLN A 269 -21.58 23.19 -7.01
N VAL A 270 -21.78 24.32 -6.31
CA VAL A 270 -20.78 25.20 -5.67
C VAL A 270 -19.54 24.44 -5.12
N PRO A 271 -18.29 24.95 -5.28
CA PRO A 271 -17.04 24.17 -5.24
C PRO A 271 -16.52 23.80 -3.84
N LEU A 272 -17.40 23.41 -2.92
CA LEU A 272 -17.03 23.12 -1.52
C LEU A 272 -16.70 21.65 -1.23
N THR A 273 -16.74 20.78 -2.24
CA THR A 273 -16.30 19.39 -2.11
C THR A 273 -15.20 19.09 -3.11
N MET A 274 -14.00 18.77 -2.59
CA MET A 274 -12.93 18.12 -3.33
C MET A 274 -13.42 16.76 -3.84
N ALA A 275 -14.16 16.77 -4.96
CA ALA A 275 -14.44 15.56 -5.69
C ALA A 275 -13.10 15.07 -6.26
N PHE A 276 -12.73 13.85 -5.87
CA PHE A 276 -11.59 13.13 -6.45
C PHE A 276 -11.91 12.86 -7.92
N PHE A 277 -11.63 13.83 -8.79
CA PHE A 277 -11.59 13.59 -10.22
C PHE A 277 -10.34 12.75 -10.49
N SER A 278 -10.47 11.68 -11.26
CA SER A 278 -9.30 10.96 -11.71
C SER A 278 -8.60 11.81 -12.76
N ASP A 279 -7.48 12.45 -12.41
CA ASP A 279 -6.60 13.21 -13.31
C ASP A 279 -5.90 12.34 -14.38
N PHE A 280 -6.47 11.16 -14.68
CA PHE A 280 -5.85 10.08 -15.43
C PHE A 280 -6.57 9.76 -16.74
N VAL A 281 -7.61 10.53 -17.11
CA VAL A 281 -8.41 10.23 -18.31
C VAL A 281 -7.55 10.08 -19.56
N PRO A 282 -6.58 10.98 -19.85
CA PRO A 282 -5.69 10.82 -21.00
C PRO A 282 -4.91 9.50 -20.94
N GLU A 283 -4.27 9.20 -19.81
CA GLU A 283 -3.41 8.03 -19.64
C GLU A 283 -4.19 6.71 -19.70
N ARG A 284 -5.46 6.71 -19.27
CA ARG A 284 -6.36 5.54 -19.36
C ARG A 284 -6.80 5.28 -20.79
N VAL A 285 -7.22 6.33 -21.49
CA VAL A 285 -7.63 6.25 -22.90
C VAL A 285 -6.45 5.82 -23.78
N GLU A 286 -5.29 6.44 -23.59
CA GLU A 286 -4.07 6.10 -24.31
C GLU A 286 -3.66 4.63 -24.07
N ALA A 287 -3.73 4.16 -22.82
CA ALA A 287 -3.39 2.78 -22.51
C ALA A 287 -4.32 1.79 -23.24
N LEU A 288 -5.63 2.06 -23.30
CA LEU A 288 -6.61 1.23 -24.00
C LEU A 288 -6.37 1.17 -25.51
N LEU A 289 -6.00 2.29 -26.12
CA LEU A 289 -5.86 2.40 -27.58
C LEU A 289 -4.47 1.96 -28.09
N SER A 290 -3.43 2.02 -27.25
CA SER A 290 -2.03 1.75 -27.65
C SER A 290 -1.64 0.25 -27.76
N SER A 291 -2.52 -0.68 -27.39
CA SER A 291 -2.47 -2.15 -27.61
C SER A 291 -1.14 -2.93 -27.50
N ARG A 292 -0.08 -2.39 -26.88
CA ARG A 292 1.20 -3.11 -26.71
C ARG A 292 1.71 -3.07 -25.26
N HIS A 293 1.13 -3.93 -24.42
CA HIS A 293 1.61 -4.14 -23.05
C HIS A 293 2.22 -5.52 -22.89
N THR A 294 3.48 -5.58 -22.47
CA THR A 294 4.15 -6.85 -22.20
C THR A 294 3.98 -7.25 -20.74
N SER A 295 3.71 -8.53 -20.49
CA SER A 295 3.68 -9.10 -19.13
C SER A 295 4.91 -10.00 -18.96
N ILE A 296 5.81 -9.65 -18.05
CA ILE A 296 6.95 -10.49 -17.66
C ILE A 296 6.67 -11.11 -16.28
N SER A 297 6.40 -12.42 -16.23
CA SER A 297 5.95 -13.08 -14.98
C SER A 297 6.97 -13.02 -13.84
N TYR A 298 8.26 -13.04 -14.15
CA TYR A 298 9.35 -13.17 -13.16
C TYR A 298 9.86 -11.85 -12.55
N LEU A 299 9.40 -10.69 -13.03
CA LEU A 299 9.91 -9.38 -12.54
C LEU A 299 9.64 -9.17 -11.04
N GLY A 300 8.44 -9.54 -10.57
CA GLY A 300 8.06 -9.43 -9.16
C GLY A 300 8.91 -10.32 -8.25
N PRO A 301 8.98 -11.64 -8.50
CA PRO A 301 9.85 -12.55 -7.76
C PRO A 301 11.32 -12.13 -7.74
N MET A 302 11.86 -11.68 -8.89
CA MET A 302 13.24 -11.20 -8.96
C MET A 302 13.48 -10.01 -8.03
N LEU A 303 12.61 -9.00 -8.05
CA LEU A 303 12.70 -7.87 -7.13
C LEU A 303 12.57 -8.31 -5.66
N GLY A 304 11.70 -9.28 -5.38
CA GLY A 304 11.57 -9.88 -4.04
C GLY A 304 12.85 -10.56 -3.55
N ILE A 305 13.51 -11.34 -4.41
CA ILE A 305 14.79 -12.00 -4.09
C ILE A 305 15.87 -10.95 -3.81
N VAL A 306 15.95 -9.90 -4.62
CA VAL A 306 16.92 -8.81 -4.40
C VAL A 306 16.70 -8.12 -3.05
N VAL A 307 15.45 -7.85 -2.68
CA VAL A 307 15.12 -7.27 -1.36
C VAL A 307 15.49 -8.23 -0.23
N LEU A 308 15.18 -9.52 -0.35
CA LEU A 308 15.52 -10.52 0.67
C LEU A 308 17.03 -10.68 0.85
N ALA A 309 17.78 -10.72 -0.27
CA ALA A 309 19.23 -10.75 -0.26
C ALA A 309 19.81 -9.50 0.41
N PHE A 310 19.28 -8.31 0.08
CA PHE A 310 19.67 -7.06 0.71
C PHE A 310 19.41 -7.07 2.22
N CYS A 311 18.22 -7.48 2.67
CA CYS A 311 17.91 -7.59 4.10
C CYS A 311 18.84 -8.56 4.83
N SER A 312 19.17 -9.70 4.21
CA SER A 312 20.06 -10.72 4.79
C SER A 312 21.49 -10.22 4.94
N LEU A 313 22.01 -9.56 3.90
CA LEU A 313 23.36 -8.98 3.88
C LEU A 313 23.50 -7.74 4.78
N SER A 314 22.38 -7.04 5.06
CA SER A 314 22.39 -5.80 5.86
C SER A 314 22.55 -6.04 7.36
N THR A 315 22.40 -7.28 7.85
CA THR A 315 22.44 -7.64 9.28
C THR A 315 23.69 -7.13 10.01
N GLY A 316 24.88 -7.32 9.43
CA GLY A 316 26.15 -6.92 10.06
C GLY A 316 26.31 -5.40 10.23
N TRP A 317 26.07 -4.63 9.16
CA TRP A 317 26.15 -3.17 9.23
C TRP A 317 25.02 -2.56 10.05
N LEU A 318 23.79 -3.11 9.96
CA LEU A 318 22.66 -2.66 10.79
C LEU A 318 22.98 -2.79 12.28
N HIS A 319 23.64 -3.88 12.68
CA HIS A 319 24.08 -4.07 14.05
C HIS A 319 25.06 -2.98 14.49
N SER A 320 26.15 -2.78 13.74
CA SER A 320 27.18 -1.80 14.06
C SER A 320 26.65 -0.36 14.14
N VAL A 321 25.77 0.04 13.21
CA VAL A 321 25.14 1.37 13.24
C VAL A 321 24.21 1.55 14.41
N THR A 322 23.38 0.54 14.70
CA THR A 322 22.44 0.59 15.82
C THR A 322 23.19 0.69 17.14
N GLU A 323 24.26 -0.08 17.32
CA GLU A 323 25.11 -0.05 18.50
C GLU A 323 25.85 1.29 18.67
N SER A 324 26.37 1.84 17.57
CA SER A 324 27.03 3.15 17.57
C SER A 324 26.07 4.26 18.00
N LEU A 325 24.83 4.23 17.48
CA LEU A 325 23.77 5.19 17.85
C LEU A 325 23.40 5.10 19.33
N ILE A 326 23.22 3.88 19.85
CA ILE A 326 22.94 3.66 21.28
C ILE A 326 24.09 4.22 22.12
N THR A 327 25.33 3.87 21.78
CA THR A 327 26.52 4.29 22.53
C THR A 327 26.66 5.81 22.58
N VAL A 328 26.44 6.50 21.46
CA VAL A 328 26.46 7.98 21.40
C VAL A 328 25.37 8.60 22.27
N MET A 329 24.18 7.99 22.32
CA MET A 329 23.03 8.50 23.09
C MET A 329 23.03 8.08 24.58
N THR A 330 23.98 7.24 24.98
CA THR A 330 24.21 6.87 26.39
C THR A 330 25.33 7.67 27.06
N ARG A 331 26.16 8.37 26.27
CA ARG A 331 27.17 9.31 26.76
C ARG A 331 26.55 10.68 26.98
#